data_AF-A0A183D7M3-F1
#
_entry.id   AF-A0A183D7M3-F1
#
_cell.length_a   1.000
_cell.length_b   1.000
_cell.length_c   1.000
_cell.angle_alpha   90.00
_cell.angle_beta   90.00
_cell.angle_gamma   90.00
#
_symmetry.space_group_name_H-M   'P 1'
#
loop_
_entity.id
_entity.type
_entity.pdbx_description
1 polymer ?
#
loop_
_entity_poly.entity_id
_entity_poly.type
_entity_poly.pdbx_seq_one_letter_code
_entity_poly.pdbx_strand_id
1 'polypeptide(L)'
;MASLSKDVVFRQNIPVVRGEYGNGRIIQIVLKNFDAVQVQRHLNLLRTRSGLPVVNLVSQQSAAVPSVQGMWNPMLNVDTEMNVTKLPQAKFSRHRSAIPSATEYISSLVREDTSEAR
;
A
#
# COMPACT_ATOMS: atom_id res chain seq x y z
N MET A 1 -24.46 -17.90 56.83
CA MET A 1 -24.00 -16.54 57.20
C MET A 1 -22.82 -16.19 56.30
N ALA A 2 -23.07 -15.59 55.14
CA ALA A 2 -22.06 -14.98 54.30
C ALA A 2 -22.68 -13.68 53.78
N SER A 3 -22.29 -12.59 54.42
CA SER A 3 -22.75 -11.22 54.15
C SER A 3 -22.46 -10.88 52.69
N LEU A 4 -23.51 -10.63 51.90
CA LEU A 4 -23.39 -9.97 50.60
C LEU A 4 -22.70 -8.62 50.85
N SER A 5 -21.43 -8.55 50.49
CA SER A 5 -20.63 -7.34 50.58
C SER A 5 -21.22 -6.30 49.63
N LYS A 6 -21.92 -5.33 50.24
CA LYS A 6 -22.31 -3.99 49.75
C LYS A 6 -21.71 -3.64 48.40
N ASP A 7 -22.57 -3.22 47.48
CA ASP A 7 -22.20 -2.52 46.24
C ASP A 7 -21.21 -1.40 46.57
N VAL A 8 -19.92 -1.66 46.35
CA VAL A 8 -18.87 -0.66 46.49
C VAL A 8 -19.03 0.26 45.29
N VAL A 9 -19.66 1.41 45.51
CA VAL A 9 -19.67 2.49 44.53
C VAL A 9 -18.25 3.00 44.41
N PHE A 10 -17.52 2.48 43.41
CA PHE A 10 -16.21 3.02 43.05
C PHE A 10 -16.41 4.42 42.49
N ARG A 11 -16.12 5.43 43.31
CA ARG A 11 -16.16 6.81 42.87
C ARG A 11 -14.99 7.02 41.90
N GLN A 12 -15.32 7.32 40.65
CA GLN A 12 -14.31 7.60 39.65
C GLN A 12 -13.62 8.93 40.01
N ASN A 13 -12.37 8.84 40.48
CA ASN A 13 -11.60 10.01 40.94
C ASN A 13 -10.82 10.70 39.81
N ILE A 14 -10.73 10.07 38.64
CA ILE A 14 -9.96 10.58 37.50
C ILE A 14 -10.93 10.85 36.36
N PRO A 15 -11.00 12.09 35.83
CA PRO A 15 -11.85 12.38 34.69
C PRO A 15 -11.36 11.62 33.48
N VAL A 16 -12.26 10.89 32.84
CA VAL A 16 -11.98 10.04 31.70
C VAL A 16 -13.09 10.24 30.68
N VAL A 17 -12.71 10.28 29.41
CA VAL A 17 -13.65 10.19 28.29
C VAL A 17 -13.44 8.88 27.55
N ARG A 18 -14.54 8.23 27.16
CA ARG A 18 -14.56 6.95 26.48
C ARG A 18 -15.30 7.11 25.15
N GLY A 19 -14.64 6.75 24.05
CA GLY A 19 -15.26 6.65 22.73
C GLY A 19 -15.44 5.19 22.34
N GLU A 20 -16.67 4.78 22.10
CA GLU A 20 -17.04 3.45 21.62
C GLU A 20 -17.42 3.57 20.14
N TYR A 21 -16.84 2.71 19.30
CA TYR A 21 -17.00 2.76 17.85
C TYR A 21 -17.84 1.58 17.35
N GLY A 22 -18.46 1.73 16.18
CA GLY A 22 -19.28 0.67 15.58
C GLY A 22 -18.54 -0.64 15.27
N ASN A 23 -17.21 -0.61 15.24
CA ASN A 23 -16.37 -1.81 15.11
C ASN A 23 -16.11 -2.53 16.46
N GLY A 24 -16.78 -2.12 17.54
CA GLY A 24 -16.64 -2.69 18.88
C GLY A 24 -15.40 -2.23 19.64
N ARG A 25 -14.54 -1.40 19.04
CA ARG A 25 -13.35 -0.88 19.72
C ARG A 25 -13.70 0.27 20.64
N ILE A 26 -12.90 0.35 21.70
CA ILE A 26 -13.08 1.30 22.76
C ILE A 26 -11.76 2.01 22.97
N ILE A 27 -11.79 3.33 22.99
CA ILE A 27 -10.61 4.12 23.29
C ILE A 27 -10.93 5.06 24.44
N GLN A 28 -10.05 5.05 25.42
CA GLN A 28 -10.18 5.79 26.66
C GLN A 28 -9.07 6.83 26.76
N ILE A 29 -9.43 8.08 27.05
CA ILE A 29 -8.48 9.17 27.27
C ILE A 29 -8.70 9.69 28.68
N VAL A 30 -7.61 9.71 29.47
CA VAL A 30 -7.58 10.35 30.78
C VAL A 30 -7.45 11.86 30.58
N LEU A 31 -8.36 12.64 31.16
CA LEU A 31 -8.42 14.11 31.01
C LEU A 31 -7.86 14.83 32.25
N LYS A 32 -6.95 14.20 32.99
CA LYS A 32 -6.37 14.77 34.20
C LYS A 32 -5.53 16.01 33.84
N ASN A 33 -5.81 17.13 34.49
CA ASN A 33 -5.12 18.42 34.32
C ASN A 33 -5.22 19.01 32.90
N PHE A 34 -6.31 18.73 32.18
CA PHE A 34 -6.55 19.36 30.87
C PHE A 34 -7.41 20.61 31.01
N ASP A 35 -7.05 21.65 30.24
CA ASP A 35 -7.89 22.82 30.04
C ASP A 35 -9.07 22.50 29.10
N ALA A 36 -10.12 23.33 29.12
CA ALA A 36 -11.31 23.17 28.29
C ALA A 36 -10.97 23.04 26.79
N VAL A 37 -10.00 23.81 26.29
CA VAL A 37 -9.57 23.74 24.89
C VAL A 37 -8.91 22.39 24.57
N GLN A 38 -8.14 21.84 25.50
CA GLN A 38 -7.50 20.53 25.34
C GLN A 38 -8.55 19.41 25.38
N VAL A 39 -9.51 19.50 26.30
CA VAL A 39 -10.64 18.57 26.36
C VAL A 39 -11.44 18.59 25.05
N GLN A 40 -11.77 19.79 24.54
CA GLN A 40 -12.46 19.95 23.26
C GLN A 40 -11.68 19.29 22.12
N ARG A 41 -10.35 19.45 22.08
CA ARG A 41 -9.48 18.82 21.07
C ARG A 41 -9.54 17.30 21.16
N HIS A 42 -9.50 16.72 22.36
CA HIS A 42 -9.59 15.27 22.55
C HIS A 42 -10.98 14.72 22.23
N LEU A 43 -12.05 15.47 22.53
CA LEU A 43 -13.41 15.11 22.11
C LEU A 43 -13.54 15.11 20.59
N ASN A 44 -13.04 16.17 19.94
CA ASN A 44 -13.03 16.27 18.48
C ASN A 44 -12.21 15.15 17.86
N LEU A 45 -11.05 14.84 18.44
CA LEU A 45 -10.24 13.69 18.05
C LEU A 45 -11.10 12.43 18.12
N LEU A 46 -11.71 12.10 19.27
CA LEU A 46 -12.55 10.90 19.41
C LEU A 46 -13.69 10.82 18.37
N ARG A 47 -14.32 11.96 18.06
CA ARG A 47 -15.43 12.08 17.09
C ARG A 47 -15.01 11.80 15.65
N THR A 48 -13.81 12.21 15.23
CA THR A 48 -13.40 12.15 13.81
C THR A 48 -12.67 10.87 13.41
N ARG A 49 -12.36 9.98 14.36
CA ARG A 49 -11.65 8.72 14.07
C ARG A 49 -12.62 7.62 13.66
N SER A 50 -12.11 6.64 12.93
CA SER A 50 -12.83 5.41 12.60
C SER A 50 -12.81 4.36 13.73
N GLY A 51 -11.98 4.56 14.76
CA GLY A 51 -11.76 3.58 15.82
C GLY A 51 -10.77 2.47 15.44
N LEU A 52 -10.16 2.51 14.26
CA LEU A 52 -9.04 1.61 13.91
C LEU A 52 -7.81 1.91 14.78
N PRO A 53 -6.96 0.90 15.07
CA PRO A 53 -5.74 1.09 15.85
C PRO A 53 -4.78 2.02 15.12
N VAL A 54 -4.06 2.85 15.88
CA VAL A 54 -2.99 3.70 15.35
C VAL A 54 -1.77 2.81 15.13
N VAL A 55 -1.46 2.55 13.86
CA VAL A 55 -0.34 1.71 13.43
C VAL A 55 0.49 2.46 12.39
N ASN A 56 1.75 2.05 12.22
CA ASN A 56 2.57 2.56 11.13
C ASN A 56 2.08 1.97 9.80
N LEU A 57 1.61 2.82 8.89
CA LEU A 57 1.12 2.40 7.58
C LEU A 57 2.29 2.24 6.60
N VAL A 58 2.31 1.14 5.86
CA VAL A 58 3.30 0.91 4.78
C VAL A 58 3.05 1.84 3.60
N SER A 59 1.78 2.11 3.29
CA SER A 59 1.35 3.05 2.26
C SER A 59 0.27 3.98 2.80
N GLN A 60 0.31 5.26 2.40
CA GLN A 60 -0.71 6.25 2.74
C GLN A 60 -2.00 6.08 1.95
N GLN A 61 -1.95 5.34 0.84
CA GLN A 61 -3.06 5.15 -0.08
C GLN A 61 -3.25 3.67 -0.38
N SER A 62 -4.51 3.27 -0.49
CA SER A 62 -4.94 1.94 -0.89
C SER A 62 -6.14 2.04 -1.81
N ALA A 63 -6.19 1.21 -2.84
CA ALA A 63 -7.34 1.05 -3.71
C ALA A 63 -7.79 -0.42 -3.68
N ALA A 64 -9.11 -0.65 -3.76
CA ALA A 64 -9.65 -2.00 -3.87
C ALA A 64 -9.26 -2.65 -5.21
N VAL A 65 -9.23 -1.84 -6.27
CA VAL A 65 -8.79 -2.26 -7.61
C VAL A 65 -7.50 -1.50 -7.95
N PRO A 66 -6.36 -2.19 -8.17
CA PRO A 66 -5.07 -1.53 -8.32
C PRO A 66 -4.80 -0.96 -9.72
N SER A 67 -5.50 -1.43 -10.76
CA SER A 67 -5.35 -0.94 -12.15
C SER A 67 -6.65 -1.11 -12.93
N VAL A 68 -6.97 -0.14 -13.79
CA VAL A 68 -8.13 -0.18 -14.69
C VAL A 68 -7.82 -0.98 -15.97
N GLN A 69 -6.60 -0.84 -16.51
CA GLN A 69 -6.20 -1.45 -17.79
C GLN A 69 -5.56 -2.83 -17.62
N GLY A 70 -5.31 -3.26 -16.38
CA GLY A 70 -4.58 -4.47 -16.06
C GLY A 70 -3.25 -4.16 -15.37
N MET A 71 -2.79 -5.09 -14.54
CA MET A 71 -1.50 -4.97 -13.88
C MET A 71 -0.38 -5.24 -14.88
N TRP A 72 0.73 -4.52 -14.73
CA TRP A 72 1.93 -4.81 -15.50
C TRP A 72 2.37 -6.26 -15.29
N ASN A 73 2.73 -6.93 -16.39
CA ASN A 73 3.35 -8.25 -16.36
C ASN A 73 4.46 -8.33 -17.41
N PRO A 74 5.46 -9.21 -17.25
CA PRO A 74 6.58 -9.31 -18.19
C PRO A 74 6.17 -9.66 -19.63
N MET A 75 5.01 -10.31 -19.81
CA MET A 75 4.49 -10.71 -21.12
C MET A 75 3.64 -9.62 -21.79
N LEU A 76 3.34 -8.51 -21.10
CA LEU A 76 2.39 -7.50 -21.56
C LEU A 76 2.78 -6.90 -22.92
N ASN A 77 4.08 -6.71 -23.13
CA ASN A 77 4.65 -6.13 -24.34
C ASN A 77 5.43 -7.16 -25.17
N VAL A 78 5.17 -8.45 -24.99
CA VAL A 78 5.81 -9.50 -25.80
C VAL A 78 5.01 -9.69 -27.09
N ASP A 79 5.73 -9.65 -28.21
CA ASP A 79 5.13 -9.85 -29.53
C ASP A 79 4.40 -11.19 -29.64
N THR A 80 3.21 -11.17 -30.23
CA THR A 80 2.34 -12.34 -30.38
C THR A 80 2.73 -13.25 -31.55
N GLU A 81 3.84 -12.95 -32.24
CA GLU A 81 4.30 -13.69 -33.42
C GLU A 81 4.39 -15.20 -33.19
N MET A 82 4.86 -15.61 -32.01
CA MET A 82 5.02 -17.02 -31.64
C MET A 82 3.70 -17.81 -31.66
N ASN A 83 2.56 -17.15 -31.44
CA ASN A 83 1.25 -17.79 -31.41
C ASN A 83 0.76 -18.21 -32.81
N VAL A 84 1.24 -17.54 -33.86
CA VAL A 84 0.80 -17.77 -35.25
C VAL A 84 1.77 -18.69 -36.00
N THR A 85 3.04 -18.68 -35.60
CA THR A 85 4.08 -19.42 -36.31
C THR A 85 3.99 -20.93 -36.13
N LYS A 86 4.19 -21.70 -37.22
CA LYS A 86 4.35 -23.16 -37.15
C LYS A 86 5.72 -23.52 -36.59
N LEU A 87 5.76 -24.18 -35.45
CA LEU A 87 6.99 -24.63 -34.81
C LEU A 87 7.52 -25.92 -35.47
N PRO A 88 8.86 -26.13 -35.52
CA PRO A 88 9.92 -25.28 -34.95
C PRO A 88 10.31 -24.10 -35.86
N GLN A 89 10.56 -22.92 -35.25
CA GLN A 89 11.09 -21.74 -35.96
C GLN A 89 12.44 -21.33 -35.38
N ALA A 90 13.44 -21.17 -36.26
CA ALA A 90 14.81 -20.82 -35.88
C ALA A 90 14.91 -19.45 -35.17
N LYS A 91 14.00 -18.52 -35.46
CA LYS A 91 13.94 -17.19 -34.82
C LYS A 91 13.79 -17.29 -33.30
N PHE A 92 12.96 -18.22 -32.81
CA PHE A 92 12.68 -18.37 -31.38
C PHE A 92 13.67 -19.29 -30.67
N SER A 93 14.43 -20.10 -31.40
CA SER A 93 15.49 -20.92 -30.83
C SER A 93 16.85 -20.22 -30.79
N ARG A 94 16.98 -19.04 -31.41
CA ARG A 94 18.23 -18.29 -31.41
C ARG A 94 18.53 -17.77 -29.99
N HIS A 95 19.70 -18.13 -29.48
CA HIS A 95 20.23 -17.55 -28.24
C HIS A 95 20.31 -16.03 -28.36
N ARG A 96 19.65 -15.32 -27.43
CA ARG A 96 19.74 -13.86 -27.30
C ARG A 96 20.77 -13.54 -26.22
N SER A 97 21.89 -12.94 -26.61
CA SER A 97 22.89 -12.41 -25.67
C SER A 97 22.52 -10.97 -25.28
N ALA A 98 22.76 -10.62 -24.01
CA ALA A 98 22.56 -9.24 -23.54
C ALA A 98 23.66 -8.28 -24.07
N ILE A 99 24.83 -8.83 -24.39
CA ILE A 99 25.98 -8.08 -24.90
C ILE A 99 26.01 -8.27 -26.43
N PRO A 100 26.11 -7.18 -27.23
CA PRO A 100 26.25 -7.29 -28.67
C PRO A 100 27.62 -7.89 -29.01
N SER A 101 27.67 -8.73 -30.04
CA SER A 101 28.95 -9.20 -30.57
C SER A 101 29.78 -8.02 -31.10
N ALA A 102 31.11 -8.12 -31.09
CA ALA A 102 32.00 -7.10 -31.66
C ALA A 102 31.61 -6.75 -33.11
N THR A 103 31.17 -7.73 -33.90
CA THR A 103 30.69 -7.53 -35.28
C THR A 103 29.36 -6.76 -35.32
N GLU A 104 28.44 -7.07 -34.40
CA GLU A 104 27.14 -6.39 -34.31
C GLU A 104 27.32 -4.94 -33.87
N TYR A 105 28.25 -4.68 -32.95
CA TYR A 105 28.62 -3.34 -32.50
C TYR A 105 29.23 -2.49 -33.63
N ILE A 106 30.21 -3.03 -34.38
CA ILE A 106 30.77 -2.30 -35.53
C ILE A 106 29.67 -2.00 -36.57
N SER A 107 28.76 -2.96 -36.78
CA SER A 107 27.64 -2.79 -37.72
C SER A 107 26.62 -1.74 -37.28
N SER A 108 26.42 -1.52 -35.96
CA SER A 108 25.54 -0.46 -35.48
C SER A 108 26.14 0.92 -35.70
N LEU A 109 27.45 1.09 -35.45
CA LEU A 109 28.15 2.36 -35.68
C LEU A 109 28.03 2.81 -37.15
N VAL A 110 28.24 1.89 -38.10
CA VAL A 110 28.12 2.21 -39.54
C VAL A 110 26.69 2.63 -39.92
N ARG A 111 25.66 2.02 -39.30
CA ARG A 111 24.26 2.38 -39.58
C ARG A 111 23.91 3.77 -39.06
N GLU A 112 24.41 4.12 -37.88
CA GLU A 112 24.25 5.45 -37.28
C GLU A 112 24.87 6.52 -38.18
N ASP A 113 26.14 6.35 -38.61
CA ASP A 113 26.83 7.28 -39.51
C ASP A 113 26.07 7.54 -40.82
N THR A 114 25.51 6.48 -41.43
CA THR A 114 24.73 6.61 -42.68
C THR A 114 23.37 7.29 -42.50
N SER A 115 22.83 7.28 -41.28
CA SER A 115 21.57 7.93 -40.95
C SER A 115 21.74 9.42 -40.66
N GLU A 116 22.90 9.83 -40.13
CA GLU A 116 23.26 11.23 -39.91
C GLU A 116 23.73 11.95 -41.19
N ALA A 117 24.17 11.19 -42.20
CA ALA A 117 24.58 11.73 -43.50
C ALA A 117 23.42 11.99 -44.49
N ARG A 118 22.16 11.74 -44.09
CA ARG A 118 20.94 12.02 -44.86
C ARG A 118 20.17 13.19 -44.27
#